data_AF-A0A1F9YQN1-F1
#
_entry.id   AF-A0A1F9YQN1-F1
#
_cell.length_a   1.000
_cell.length_b   1.000
_cell.length_c   1.000
_cell.angle_alpha   90.00
_cell.angle_beta   90.00
_cell.angle_gamma   90.00
#
_symmetry.space_group_name_H-M   'P 1'
#
loop_
_entity.id
_entity.type
_entity.pdbx_description
1 polymer ?
#
loop_
_entity_poly.entity_id
_entity_poly.type
_entity_poly.pdbx_seq_one_letter_code
_entity_poly.pdbx_strand_id
1 'polypeptide(L)'
;MNKGPFQGKIRRFATSTLLPVDRSRSGQCDRCGACCKFLFRCPFLKEIDGDPPTFVCRAYALRPPQCRKYPRCEAEQIHQPCGYRFVRQGEGRT
;
A
#
# COMPACT_ATOMS: atom_id res chain seq x y z
N MET A 1 -27.73 19.34 4.06
CA MET A 1 -27.20 18.89 2.76
C MET A 1 -27.02 17.38 2.78
N ASN A 2 -27.95 16.64 2.16
CA ASN A 2 -27.97 15.18 2.15
C ASN A 2 -26.81 14.63 1.31
N LYS A 3 -25.79 14.06 1.98
CA LYS A 3 -24.65 13.42 1.34
C LYS A 3 -25.06 12.01 0.93
N GLY A 4 -25.54 11.86 -0.30
CA GLY A 4 -25.92 10.55 -0.85
C GLY A 4 -24.75 9.55 -0.83
N PRO A 5 -25.04 8.23 -0.90
CA PRO A 5 -24.07 7.14 -0.72
C PRO A 5 -22.92 7.13 -1.75
N PHE A 6 -23.06 7.90 -2.84
CA PHE A 6 -22.05 8.07 -3.87
C PHE A 6 -20.92 9.04 -3.48
N GLN A 7 -21.15 10.03 -2.60
CA GLN A 7 -20.11 10.99 -2.23
C GLN A 7 -18.95 10.33 -1.48
N GLY A 8 -19.21 9.32 -0.66
CA GLY A 8 -18.16 8.58 0.05
C GLY A 8 -17.25 7.80 -0.92
N LYS A 9 -17.83 7.23 -1.98
CA LYS A 9 -17.09 6.50 -3.02
C LYS A 9 -16.24 7.45 -3.87
N ILE A 10 -16.82 8.58 -4.29
CA ILE A 10 -16.10 9.62 -5.05
C ILE A 10 -14.97 10.22 -4.22
N ARG A 11 -15.23 10.56 -2.94
CA ARG A 11 -14.21 11.10 -2.04
C ARG A 11 -13.07 10.11 -1.84
N ARG A 12 -13.35 8.83 -1.61
CA ARG A 12 -12.33 7.78 -1.47
C ARG A 12 -11.56 7.56 -2.77
N PHE A 13 -12.22 7.57 -3.92
CA PHE A 13 -11.56 7.45 -5.22
C PHE A 13 -10.66 8.66 -5.51
N ALA A 14 -11.14 9.87 -5.25
CA ALA A 14 -10.40 11.11 -5.40
C ALA A 14 -9.20 11.16 -4.45
N THR A 15 -9.35 10.83 -3.16
CA THR A 15 -8.20 10.81 -2.24
C THR A 15 -7.18 9.74 -2.60
N SER A 16 -7.63 8.56 -3.03
CA SER A 16 -6.73 7.49 -3.52
C SER A 16 -5.93 7.92 -4.75
N THR A 17 -6.55 8.69 -5.65
CA THR A 17 -5.97 9.04 -6.96
C THR A 17 -5.19 10.35 -6.91
N LEU A 18 -5.58 11.31 -6.06
CA LEU A 18 -5.05 12.67 -6.08
C LEU A 18 -4.07 12.95 -4.94
N LEU A 19 -4.17 12.28 -3.79
CA LEU A 19 -3.23 12.60 -2.70
C LEU A 19 -1.81 12.15 -3.07
N PRO A 20 -0.81 13.01 -2.84
CA PRO A 20 0.58 12.70 -3.11
C PRO A 20 1.09 11.63 -2.14
N VAL A 21 2.16 10.98 -2.55
CA VAL A 21 2.98 10.12 -1.68
C VAL A 21 3.99 11.02 -0.96
N ASP A 22 4.23 10.74 0.32
CA ASP A 22 5.22 11.43 1.12
C ASP A 22 6.62 11.33 0.49
N ARG A 23 7.35 12.44 0.47
CA ARG A 23 8.69 12.52 -0.12
C ARG A 23 9.73 11.72 0.66
N SER A 24 9.48 11.45 1.94
CA SER A 24 10.32 10.60 2.78
C SER A 24 10.18 9.10 2.47
N ARG A 25 9.19 8.71 1.65
CA ARG A 25 8.98 7.31 1.29
C ARG A 25 10.06 6.84 0.34
N SER A 26 10.74 5.77 0.73
CA SER A 26 11.70 5.06 -0.11
C SER A 26 11.42 3.55 -0.13
N GLY A 27 12.10 2.84 -1.04
CA GLY A 27 11.90 1.40 -1.24
C GLY A 27 10.82 1.06 -2.27
N GLN A 28 10.43 -0.20 -2.29
CA GLN A 28 9.49 -0.75 -3.26
C GLN A 28 8.70 -1.90 -2.65
N CYS A 29 7.61 -2.29 -3.32
CA CYS A 29 6.89 -3.51 -2.96
C CYS A 29 7.83 -4.73 -3.07
N ASP A 30 8.11 -5.36 -1.94
CA ASP A 30 8.97 -6.54 -1.81
C ASP A 30 8.20 -7.87 -1.95
N ARG A 31 6.88 -7.78 -2.16
CA ARG A 31 5.97 -8.93 -2.20
C ARG A 31 5.95 -9.69 -0.86
N CYS A 32 5.97 -8.98 0.27
CA CYS A 32 5.70 -9.58 1.59
C CYS A 32 4.28 -10.16 1.76
N GLY A 33 3.32 -9.79 0.89
CA GLY A 33 1.94 -10.27 0.93
C GLY A 33 1.04 -9.68 2.02
N ALA A 34 1.60 -8.96 3.00
CA ALA A 34 0.86 -8.43 4.16
C ALA A 34 -0.22 -7.40 3.77
N CYS A 35 0.11 -6.35 3.00
CA CYS A 35 -0.89 -5.39 2.49
C CYS A 35 -1.97 -6.04 1.61
N CYS A 36 -1.62 -7.11 0.90
CA CYS A 36 -2.53 -7.83 0.02
C CYS A 36 -3.52 -8.73 0.79
N LYS A 37 -3.28 -9.00 2.08
CA LYS A 37 -4.15 -9.81 2.94
C LYS A 37 -4.92 -8.97 3.98
N PHE A 38 -4.45 -7.75 4.26
CA PHE A 38 -4.86 -6.98 5.44
C PHE A 38 -6.37 -6.64 5.54
N LEU A 39 -6.95 -5.97 4.53
CA LEU A 39 -8.39 -5.64 4.57
C LEU A 39 -9.27 -6.75 3.99
N PHE A 40 -8.82 -7.32 2.87
CA PHE A 40 -9.43 -8.42 2.18
C PHE A 40 -8.32 -9.18 1.47
N ARG A 41 -8.51 -10.49 1.24
CA ARG A 41 -7.55 -11.27 0.47
C ARG A 41 -7.63 -10.82 -1.00
N CYS A 42 -6.58 -10.14 -1.47
CA CYS A 42 -6.50 -9.65 -2.85
C CYS A 42 -6.62 -10.82 -3.84
N PRO A 43 -7.51 -10.75 -4.84
CA PRO A 43 -7.70 -11.83 -5.81
C PRO A 43 -6.48 -12.04 -6.72
N PHE A 44 -5.59 -11.06 -6.82
CA PHE A 44 -4.35 -11.15 -7.60
C PHE A 44 -3.16 -11.71 -6.80
N LEU A 45 -3.33 -11.94 -5.49
CA LEU A 45 -2.29 -12.54 -4.65
C LEU A 45 -2.28 -14.05 -4.87
N LYS A 46 -1.16 -14.57 -5.35
CA LYS A 46 -0.84 -16.00 -5.35
C LYS A 46 0.16 -16.28 -4.24
N GLU A 47 -0.20 -17.21 -3.37
CA GLU A 47 0.67 -17.77 -2.35
C GLU A 47 1.25 -19.07 -2.92
N ILE A 48 2.56 -19.22 -2.84
CA ILE A 48 3.28 -20.42 -3.28
C ILE A 48 3.76 -21.10 -2.00
N ASP A 49 3.37 -22.36 -1.85
CA ASP A 49 3.70 -23.17 -0.67
C ASP A 49 5.23 -23.31 -0.53
N GLY A 50 5.71 -23.20 0.69
CA GLY A 50 7.13 -23.21 1.06
C GLY A 50 7.31 -22.78 2.52
N ASP A 51 8.52 -22.93 3.06
CA ASP A 51 8.88 -22.47 4.41
C ASP A 51 10.10 -21.52 4.34
N PRO A 52 9.90 -20.19 4.39
CA PRO A 52 8.62 -19.48 4.47
C PRO A 52 7.86 -19.41 3.12
N PRO A 53 6.54 -19.15 3.14
CA PRO A 53 5.74 -19.04 1.92
C PRO A 53 6.19 -17.85 1.07
N THR A 54 6.14 -18.01 -0.26
CA THR A 54 6.47 -16.95 -1.20
C THR A 54 5.20 -16.35 -1.81
N PHE A 55 5.17 -15.03 -2.00
CA PHE A 55 4.01 -14.35 -2.57
C PHE A 55 4.29 -13.76 -3.96
N VAL A 56 3.32 -13.89 -4.85
CA VAL A 56 3.37 -13.35 -6.20
C VAL A 56 2.11 -12.53 -6.49
N CYS A 57 2.29 -11.31 -7.01
CA CYS A 57 1.20 -10.48 -7.49
C CYS A 57 0.99 -10.69 -8.99
N ARG A 58 -0.12 -11.34 -9.38
CA ARG A 58 -0.43 -11.63 -10.80
C ARG A 58 -0.72 -10.38 -11.63
N ALA A 59 -1.05 -9.27 -10.98
CA ALA A 59 -1.32 -7.97 -11.61
C ALA A 59 -0.23 -6.94 -11.31
N TYR A 60 1.02 -7.35 -11.05
CA TYR A 60 2.09 -6.44 -10.60
C TYR A 60 2.34 -5.26 -11.57
N ALA A 61 2.28 -5.54 -12.88
CA ALA A 61 2.42 -4.54 -13.94
C ALA A 61 1.21 -3.59 -14.03
N LEU A 62 0.00 -4.09 -13.81
CA LEU A 62 -1.25 -3.33 -13.85
C LEU A 62 -1.74 -2.94 -12.45
N ARG A 63 -0.82 -2.75 -11.48
CA ARG A 63 -1.22 -2.47 -10.10
C ARG A 63 -2.15 -1.25 -10.04
N PRO A 64 -3.32 -1.38 -9.38
CA PRO A 64 -4.22 -0.26 -9.24
C PRO A 64 -3.52 0.87 -8.46
N PRO A 65 -3.89 2.15 -8.68
CA PRO A 65 -3.23 3.29 -8.04
C PRO A 65 -3.09 3.17 -6.53
N GLN A 66 -4.07 2.56 -5.86
CA GLN A 66 -4.07 2.28 -4.43
C GLN A 66 -2.85 1.42 -4.03
N CYS A 67 -2.57 0.33 -4.75
CA CYS A 67 -1.43 -0.54 -4.48
C CYS A 67 -0.08 0.12 -4.80
N ARG A 68 -0.02 0.99 -5.81
CA ARG A 68 1.22 1.72 -6.18
C ARG A 68 1.56 2.83 -5.17
N LYS A 69 0.52 3.47 -4.64
CA LYS A 69 0.64 4.58 -3.70
C LYS A 69 0.74 4.14 -2.25
N TYR A 70 0.29 2.93 -1.91
CA TYR A 70 0.39 2.42 -0.55
C TYR A 70 1.83 2.01 -0.18
N PRO A 71 2.29 2.28 1.06
CA PRO A 71 1.75 3.30 1.98
C PRO A 71 2.07 4.70 1.44
N ARG A 72 1.17 5.68 1.59
CA ARG A 72 1.46 7.05 1.13
C ARG A 72 2.31 7.83 2.12
N CYS A 73 2.06 7.66 3.41
CA CYS A 73 2.83 8.25 4.51
C CYS A 73 3.07 7.18 5.60
N GLU A 74 3.93 7.50 6.56
CA GLU A 74 4.29 6.58 7.67
C GLU A 74 3.05 6.07 8.42
N ALA A 75 2.10 6.96 8.70
CA ALA A 75 0.86 6.62 9.42
C ALA A 75 -0.05 5.62 8.68
N GLU A 76 0.13 5.44 7.36
CA GLU A 76 -0.62 4.44 6.58
C GLU A 76 0.02 3.05 6.61
N GLN A 77 1.30 2.94 7.01
CA GLN A 77 2.02 1.69 7.10
C GLN A 77 1.65 0.92 8.38
N ILE A 78 0.49 0.27 8.33
CA ILE A 78 -0.11 -0.45 9.46
C ILE A 78 0.34 -1.92 9.58
N HIS A 79 1.29 -2.38 8.76
CA HIS A 79 1.81 -3.74 8.82
C HIS A 79 3.33 -3.79 8.65
N GLN A 80 3.91 -4.86 9.19
CA GLN A 80 5.28 -5.31 8.96
C GLN A 80 5.27 -6.82 8.71
N PRO A 81 6.18 -7.37 7.87
CA PRO A 81 7.20 -6.65 7.09
C PRO A 81 6.61 -5.85 5.91
N CYS A 82 7.36 -4.87 5.41
CA CYS A 82 7.05 -4.10 4.20
C CYS A 82 8.33 -3.52 3.57
N GLY A 83 8.49 -3.65 2.25
CA GLY A 83 9.65 -3.10 1.53
C GLY A 83 9.68 -1.58 1.38
N TYR A 84 8.61 -0.88 1.80
CA TYR A 84 8.60 0.59 1.90
C TYR A 84 9.00 1.04 3.30
N ARG A 85 9.72 2.16 3.35
CA ARG A 85 10.22 2.77 4.58
C ARG A 85 10.15 4.30 4.50
N PHE A 86 10.07 4.94 5.66
CA PHE A 86 10.03 6.39 5.78
C PHE A 86 11.23 6.85 6.62
N VAL A 87 12.05 7.75 6.08
CA VAL A 87 13.18 8.35 6.81
C VAL A 87 12.76 9.71 7.33
N ARG A 88 12.77 9.92 8.65
CA ARG A 88 12.55 11.25 9.21
C ARG A 88 13.74 12.12 8.87
N GLN A 89 13.50 13.32 8.32
CA GLN A 89 14.56 14.29 8.13
C GLN A 89 15.04 14.75 9.51
N GLY A 90 16.11 14.13 10.01
CA GLY A 90 16.68 14.38 11.33
C GLY A 90 17.47 13.20 11.93
N GLU A 91 17.23 11.96 11.53
CA GLU A 91 17.92 10.77 12.06
C GLU A 91 19.13 10.39 11.18
N GLY A 92 20.13 11.28 11.14
CA GLY A 92 21.34 11.09 10.35
C GLY A 92 22.56 11.86 10.89
N ARG A 93 22.63 12.06 12.22
CA ARG A 93 23.81 12.68 12.86
C ARG A 93 23.92 12.28 14.33
N THR A 94 24.52 11.13 14.58
CA THR A 94 25.29 10.84 15.80
C THR A 94 26.47 9.96 15.40
#